data_AF-A0AAD5D5L8-F1
#
_entry.id   AF-A0AAD5D5L8-F1
#
_cell.length_a   1.000
_cell.length_b   1.000
_cell.length_c   1.000
_cell.angle_alpha   90.00
_cell.angle_beta   90.00
_cell.angle_gamma   90.00
#
_symmetry.space_group_name_H-M   'P 1'
#
loop_
_entity.id
_entity.type
_entity.pdbx_description
1 polymer ?
#
loop_
_entity_poly.entity_id
_entity_poly.type
_entity_poly.pdbx_seq_one_letter_code
_entity_poly.pdbx_strand_id
1 'polypeptide(L)'
;MSTFDWSSKTLRPSEFPTVLPVEAFDGLVLTASKLLHKEPNCVLINPDKDAGSSVVVVGDVHGQLHDVLFLLKDAGLPDNNKFFVFNGDYVDRGAWGLETFLVLLAWKVFMPDRVFLLRGNHESKYCTSVYGFEKEVLAKYGDNNRGKHVYRKCLGCFEGLPLASIIAGRVYTAHGGVFRNIPATPSKRPKGKKNRKVIVSAEPAPLSLGSLEELLKARRTVLNPPWEGQNLIPGDVLWSDPSMKPGLSPNNERGIGLLWGPDCTEDFLKKFSLKLIIRSHEGPDAREKRSGLGGMDEGYTIDHVVPSGKLITVFSAPDYPQFQATEDSFEAITPRPKVNPYYDFEDVIDSDEELDLKKMVE
;
A
#
# COMPACT_ATOMS: atom_id res chain seq x y z
N MET A 1 -5.63 -19.76 -8.56
CA MET A 1 -6.88 -18.97 -8.54
C MET A 1 -8.10 -19.86 -8.41
N SER A 2 -8.47 -20.67 -9.41
CA SER A 2 -9.67 -21.56 -9.34
C SER A 2 -9.67 -22.52 -8.14
N THR A 3 -8.52 -23.11 -7.81
CA THR A 3 -8.40 -24.01 -6.66
C THR A 3 -8.71 -23.31 -5.34
N PHE A 4 -8.21 -22.08 -5.14
CA PHE A 4 -8.47 -21.32 -3.93
C PHE A 4 -9.92 -20.81 -3.86
N ASP A 5 -10.50 -20.40 -4.99
CA ASP A 5 -11.92 -20.04 -5.06
C ASP A 5 -12.83 -21.20 -4.66
N TRP A 6 -12.53 -22.40 -5.17
CA TRP A 6 -13.28 -23.61 -4.81
C TRP A 6 -13.08 -24.00 -3.35
N SER A 7 -11.83 -24.03 -2.88
CA SER A 7 -11.54 -24.50 -1.53
C SER A 7 -12.08 -23.58 -0.46
N SER A 8 -12.05 -22.27 -0.68
CA SER A 8 -12.55 -21.28 0.29
C SER A 8 -14.07 -21.37 0.50
N LYS A 9 -14.81 -21.91 -0.47
CA LYS A 9 -16.27 -22.12 -0.41
C LYS A 9 -16.67 -23.52 0.06
N THR A 10 -15.77 -24.50 -0.03
CA THR A 10 -16.13 -25.92 0.08
C THR A 10 -15.47 -26.61 1.27
N LEU A 11 -14.27 -26.18 1.67
CA LEU A 11 -13.48 -26.83 2.71
C LEU A 11 -13.51 -26.03 4.01
N ARG A 12 -13.38 -26.73 5.14
CA ARG A 12 -13.11 -26.05 6.41
C ARG A 12 -11.69 -25.46 6.37
N PRO A 13 -11.42 -24.36 7.10
CA PRO A 13 -10.08 -23.77 7.14
C PRO A 13 -8.97 -24.80 7.46
N SER A 14 -9.20 -25.68 8.43
CA SER A 14 -8.24 -26.71 8.85
C SER A 14 -7.90 -27.76 7.77
N GLU A 15 -8.67 -27.81 6.69
CA GLU A 15 -8.45 -28.69 5.54
C GLU A 15 -7.61 -28.01 4.44
N PHE A 16 -7.31 -26.71 4.58
CA PHE A 16 -6.48 -25.96 3.63
C PHE A 16 -5.12 -26.63 3.30
N PRO A 17 -4.42 -27.31 4.23
CA PRO A 17 -3.16 -28.00 3.91
C PRO A 17 -3.31 -29.15 2.89
N THR A 18 -4.53 -29.65 2.66
CA THR A 18 -4.81 -30.62 1.59
C THR A 18 -4.81 -29.97 0.19
N VAL A 19 -5.06 -28.66 0.14
CA VAL A 19 -5.05 -27.84 -1.07
C VAL A 19 -3.67 -27.25 -1.32
N LEU A 20 -3.04 -26.73 -0.27
CA LEU A 20 -1.69 -26.19 -0.32
C LEU A 20 -0.83 -26.81 0.80
N PRO A 21 -0.09 -27.89 0.49
CA PRO A 21 0.90 -28.44 1.40
C PRO A 21 1.98 -27.41 1.76
N VAL A 22 2.59 -27.57 2.93
CA VAL A 22 3.59 -26.62 3.47
C VAL A 22 4.80 -26.51 2.55
N GLU A 23 5.17 -27.59 1.88
CA GLU A 23 6.30 -27.65 0.95
C GLU A 23 6.05 -26.78 -0.27
N ALA A 24 4.81 -26.78 -0.79
CA ALA A 24 4.40 -25.93 -1.90
C ALA A 24 4.33 -24.45 -1.47
N PHE A 25 3.78 -24.19 -0.28
CA PHE A 25 3.79 -22.87 0.33
C PHE A 25 5.23 -22.32 0.49
N ASP A 26 6.14 -23.11 1.06
CA ASP A 26 7.53 -22.73 1.29
C ASP A 26 8.25 -22.42 -0.04
N GLY A 27 8.01 -23.24 -1.08
CA GLY A 27 8.56 -23.00 -2.41
C GLY A 27 8.12 -21.67 -3.00
N LEU A 28 6.82 -21.36 -2.94
CA LEU A 28 6.28 -20.10 -3.45
C LEU A 28 6.80 -18.90 -2.66
N VAL A 29 6.65 -18.91 -1.34
CA VAL A 29 7.02 -17.77 -0.47
C VAL A 29 8.53 -17.52 -0.50
N LEU A 30 9.36 -18.56 -0.52
CA LEU A 30 10.81 -18.40 -0.65
C LEU A 30 11.19 -17.77 -1.99
N THR A 31 10.56 -18.19 -3.08
CA THR A 31 10.84 -17.64 -4.42
C THR A 31 10.43 -16.17 -4.50
N ALA A 32 9.21 -15.85 -4.06
CA ALA A 32 8.71 -14.49 -4.03
C ALA A 32 9.55 -13.59 -3.11
N SER A 33 9.90 -14.05 -1.91
CA SER A 33 10.74 -13.30 -0.97
C SER A 33 12.09 -12.94 -1.58
N LYS A 34 12.72 -13.84 -2.35
CA LYS A 34 14.00 -13.57 -3.04
C LYS A 34 13.87 -12.49 -4.11
N LEU A 35 12.74 -12.41 -4.81
CA LEU A 35 12.47 -11.36 -5.79
C LEU A 35 12.28 -10.03 -5.07
N LEU A 36 11.36 -9.98 -4.10
CA LEU A 36 11.02 -8.78 -3.34
C LEU A 36 12.24 -8.18 -2.62
N HIS A 37 13.10 -9.01 -2.01
CA HIS A 37 14.34 -8.53 -1.35
C HIS A 37 15.33 -7.84 -2.30
N LYS A 38 15.30 -8.15 -3.60
CA LYS A 38 16.18 -7.51 -4.59
C LYS A 38 15.63 -6.19 -5.11
N GLU A 39 14.34 -5.93 -4.95
CA GLU A 39 13.71 -4.71 -5.42
C GLU A 39 14.12 -3.50 -4.56
N PRO A 40 14.30 -2.31 -5.16
CA PRO A 40 14.55 -1.08 -4.39
C PRO A 40 13.34 -0.70 -3.52
N ASN A 41 13.52 0.23 -2.57
CA ASN A 41 12.38 0.71 -1.76
C ASN A 41 11.31 1.42 -2.59
N CYS A 42 11.73 2.06 -3.67
CA CYS A 42 10.85 2.68 -4.65
C CYS A 42 11.11 2.00 -6.00
N VAL A 43 10.16 1.17 -6.47
CA VAL A 43 10.28 0.47 -7.75
C VAL A 43 9.90 1.40 -8.90
N LEU A 44 10.64 1.31 -10.01
CA LEU A 44 10.36 2.12 -11.20
C LEU A 44 9.60 1.26 -12.22
N ILE A 45 8.45 1.76 -12.67
CA ILE A 45 7.57 1.05 -13.60
C ILE A 45 7.48 1.89 -14.86
N ASN A 46 8.08 1.42 -15.94
CA ASN A 46 8.17 2.15 -17.21
C ASN A 46 7.38 1.37 -18.28
N PRO A 47 6.04 1.52 -18.31
CA PRO A 47 5.23 0.92 -19.36
C PRO A 47 5.63 1.49 -20.72
N ASP A 48 5.67 0.65 -21.75
CA ASP A 48 5.97 1.07 -23.11
C ASP A 48 4.76 1.79 -23.71
N LYS A 49 4.92 3.09 -23.95
CA LYS A 49 3.87 3.97 -24.48
C LYS A 49 3.47 3.59 -25.90
N ASP A 50 4.42 3.11 -26.71
CA ASP A 50 4.18 2.81 -28.12
C ASP A 50 3.54 1.42 -28.29
N ALA A 51 3.60 0.58 -27.26
CA ALA A 51 3.00 -0.76 -27.23
C ALA A 51 1.56 -0.79 -26.71
N GLY A 52 0.96 0.36 -26.38
CA GLY A 52 -0.38 0.44 -25.77
C GLY A 52 -0.41 -0.21 -24.37
N SER A 53 0.65 -0.03 -23.58
CA SER A 53 0.74 -0.60 -22.24
C SER A 53 -0.13 0.17 -21.25
N SER A 54 -0.81 -0.56 -20.35
CA SER A 54 -1.61 0.03 -19.26
C SER A 54 -1.14 -0.44 -17.88
N VAL A 55 -1.43 0.37 -16.86
CA VAL A 55 -1.07 0.07 -15.47
C VAL A 55 -2.32 0.15 -14.60
N VAL A 56 -2.69 -0.99 -14.01
CA VAL A 56 -3.80 -1.10 -13.06
C VAL A 56 -3.25 -0.90 -11.64
N VAL A 57 -3.69 0.14 -10.95
CA VAL A 57 -3.37 0.37 -9.54
C VAL A 57 -4.52 -0.11 -8.67
N VAL A 58 -4.22 -1.05 -7.77
CA VAL A 58 -5.18 -1.69 -6.87
C VAL A 58 -4.87 -1.26 -5.44
N GLY A 59 -5.88 -0.77 -4.72
CA GLY A 59 -5.75 -0.37 -3.32
C GLY A 59 -5.85 -1.55 -2.36
N ASP A 60 -6.32 -1.28 -1.16
CA ASP A 60 -6.50 -2.27 -0.10
C ASP A 60 -7.47 -3.36 -0.55
N VAL A 61 -7.18 -4.61 -0.16
CA VAL A 61 -8.04 -5.77 -0.49
C VAL A 61 -8.42 -6.59 0.73
N HIS A 62 -7.70 -6.45 1.85
CA HIS A 62 -8.11 -6.93 3.18
C HIS A 62 -8.68 -8.35 3.22
N GLY A 63 -7.97 -9.31 2.64
CA GLY A 63 -8.36 -10.72 2.67
C GLY A 63 -9.67 -11.05 1.93
N GLN A 64 -10.15 -10.17 1.05
CA GLN A 64 -11.31 -10.40 0.20
C GLN A 64 -10.95 -11.16 -1.08
N LEU A 65 -10.57 -12.43 -0.94
CA LEU A 65 -10.09 -13.28 -2.05
C LEU A 65 -11.01 -13.22 -3.26
N HIS A 66 -12.31 -13.39 -3.06
CA HIS A 66 -13.27 -13.49 -4.16
C HIS A 66 -13.37 -12.20 -4.98
N ASP A 67 -13.26 -11.05 -4.32
CA ASP A 67 -13.25 -9.75 -4.98
C ASP A 67 -11.94 -9.53 -5.75
N VAL A 68 -10.80 -9.96 -5.20
CA VAL A 68 -9.51 -9.95 -5.92
C VAL A 68 -9.55 -10.84 -7.17
N LEU A 69 -10.15 -12.03 -7.07
CA LEU A 69 -10.31 -12.92 -8.22
C LEU A 69 -11.24 -12.34 -9.28
N PHE A 70 -12.27 -11.60 -8.88
CA PHE A 70 -13.14 -10.86 -9.79
C PHE A 70 -12.40 -9.69 -10.43
N LEU A 71 -11.73 -8.84 -9.64
CA LEU A 71 -10.95 -7.69 -10.10
C LEU A 71 -9.92 -8.09 -11.16
N LEU A 72 -9.16 -9.15 -10.91
CA LEU A 72 -8.16 -9.66 -11.87
C LEU A 72 -8.80 -10.11 -13.19
N LYS A 73 -10.03 -10.62 -13.18
CA LYS A 73 -10.75 -10.99 -14.40
C LYS A 73 -11.32 -9.77 -15.12
N ASP A 74 -11.89 -8.84 -14.36
CA ASP A 74 -12.57 -7.65 -14.88
C ASP A 74 -11.58 -6.64 -15.48
N ALA A 75 -10.51 -6.32 -14.73
CA ALA A 75 -9.41 -5.49 -15.22
C ALA A 75 -8.59 -6.17 -16.34
N GLY A 76 -8.76 -7.48 -16.53
CA GLY A 76 -7.93 -8.33 -17.38
C GLY A 76 -6.63 -8.74 -16.69
N LEU A 77 -6.26 -10.02 -16.82
CA LEU A 77 -5.08 -10.58 -16.14
C LEU A 77 -3.78 -9.87 -16.55
N PRO A 78 -2.73 -9.90 -15.70
CA PRO A 78 -1.40 -9.44 -16.10
C PRO A 78 -0.93 -10.09 -17.39
N ASP A 79 -0.37 -9.29 -18.30
CA ASP A 79 0.20 -9.73 -19.57
C ASP A 79 1.40 -8.85 -19.98
N ASN A 80 1.89 -8.99 -21.21
CA ASN A 80 3.06 -8.24 -21.67
C ASN A 80 2.87 -6.73 -21.69
N ASN A 81 1.63 -6.24 -21.85
CA ASN A 81 1.27 -4.84 -21.95
C ASN A 81 0.50 -4.36 -20.71
N LYS A 82 0.00 -5.27 -19.87
CA LYS A 82 -0.78 -4.93 -18.68
C LYS A 82 -0.01 -5.16 -17.39
N PHE A 83 0.26 -4.06 -16.70
CA PHE A 83 0.97 -4.01 -15.43
C PHE A 83 -0.02 -3.89 -14.28
N PHE A 84 0.35 -4.44 -13.13
CA PHE A 84 -0.42 -4.32 -11.89
C PHE A 84 0.46 -3.80 -10.76
N VAL A 85 -0.04 -2.80 -10.04
CA VAL A 85 0.55 -2.29 -8.80
C VAL A 85 -0.47 -2.49 -7.70
N PHE A 86 -0.21 -3.45 -6.82
CA PHE A 86 -1.01 -3.66 -5.62
C PHE A 86 -0.40 -2.82 -4.49
N ASN A 87 -1.19 -1.90 -3.93
CA ASN A 87 -0.72 -0.84 -3.04
C ASN A 87 -0.84 -1.23 -1.54
N GLY A 88 -0.52 -2.49 -1.20
CA GLY A 88 -0.52 -2.98 0.17
C GLY A 88 -1.89 -3.43 0.72
N ASP A 89 -1.89 -3.87 1.97
CA ASP A 89 -3.07 -4.28 2.75
C ASP A 89 -3.81 -5.46 2.12
N TYR A 90 -3.07 -6.56 1.99
CA TYR A 90 -3.51 -7.83 1.41
C TYR A 90 -4.27 -8.71 2.40
N VAL A 91 -3.91 -8.57 3.67
CA VAL A 91 -4.32 -9.46 4.77
C VAL A 91 -5.17 -8.71 5.79
N ASP A 92 -5.57 -9.44 6.84
CA ASP A 92 -6.43 -8.97 7.93
C ASP A 92 -7.84 -8.56 7.49
N ARG A 93 -8.73 -8.35 8.47
CA ARG A 93 -10.14 -7.95 8.34
C ARG A 93 -11.04 -8.99 7.66
N GLY A 94 -10.71 -9.43 6.44
CA GLY A 94 -11.37 -10.51 5.71
C GLY A 94 -10.89 -11.91 6.16
N ALA A 95 -11.60 -12.95 5.70
CA ALA A 95 -11.36 -14.33 6.13
C ALA A 95 -10.35 -15.11 5.26
N TRP A 96 -9.88 -14.51 4.15
CA TRP A 96 -9.04 -15.18 3.15
C TRP A 96 -7.75 -14.39 2.85
N GLY A 97 -7.16 -13.77 3.87
CA GLY A 97 -5.91 -13.03 3.76
C GLY A 97 -4.77 -13.90 3.22
N LEU A 98 -4.68 -15.16 3.65
CA LEU A 98 -3.62 -16.07 3.22
C LEU A 98 -3.73 -16.43 1.75
N GLU A 99 -4.92 -16.79 1.28
CA GLU A 99 -5.17 -17.10 -0.13
C GLU A 99 -4.94 -15.87 -1.00
N THR A 100 -5.45 -14.70 -0.58
CA THR A 100 -5.25 -13.43 -1.29
C THR A 100 -3.76 -13.16 -1.47
N PHE A 101 -3.00 -13.15 -0.37
CA PHE A 101 -1.57 -12.90 -0.42
C PHE A 101 -0.84 -13.93 -1.30
N LEU A 102 -1.19 -15.22 -1.21
CA LEU A 102 -0.56 -16.27 -2.01
C LEU A 102 -0.88 -16.18 -3.50
N VAL A 103 -2.08 -15.74 -3.89
CA VAL A 103 -2.41 -15.46 -5.31
C VAL A 103 -1.54 -14.32 -5.84
N LEU A 104 -1.39 -13.26 -5.07
CA LEU A 104 -0.56 -12.11 -5.46
C LEU A 104 0.93 -12.50 -5.54
N LEU A 105 1.44 -13.29 -4.59
CA LEU A 105 2.81 -13.82 -4.66
C LEU A 105 3.01 -14.74 -5.88
N ALA A 106 2.02 -15.58 -6.22
CA ALA A 106 2.10 -16.43 -7.40
C ALA A 106 2.22 -15.59 -8.68
N TRP A 107 1.43 -14.53 -8.81
CA TRP A 107 1.55 -13.56 -9.90
C TRP A 107 2.89 -12.83 -9.90
N LYS A 108 3.39 -12.42 -8.73
CA LYS A 108 4.73 -11.81 -8.61
C LYS A 108 5.85 -12.74 -9.08
N VAL A 109 5.75 -14.04 -8.78
CA VAL A 109 6.73 -15.04 -9.23
C VAL A 109 6.60 -15.32 -10.71
N PHE A 110 5.38 -15.38 -11.23
CA PHE A 110 5.11 -15.71 -12.62
C PHE A 110 5.47 -14.56 -13.59
N MET A 111 5.17 -13.32 -13.21
CA MET A 111 5.42 -12.12 -14.02
C MET A 111 6.05 -11.00 -13.18
N PRO A 112 7.30 -11.17 -12.73
CA PRO A 112 7.97 -10.26 -11.79
C PRO A 112 8.12 -8.83 -12.31
N ASP A 113 8.19 -8.65 -13.64
CA ASP A 113 8.32 -7.34 -14.29
C ASP A 113 6.97 -6.75 -14.73
N ARG A 114 5.85 -7.35 -14.31
CA ARG A 114 4.48 -6.87 -14.58
C ARG A 114 3.64 -6.70 -13.33
N VAL A 115 3.92 -7.50 -12.29
CA VAL A 115 3.16 -7.44 -11.03
C VAL A 115 4.07 -6.91 -9.93
N PHE A 116 3.68 -5.79 -9.33
CA PHE A 116 4.39 -5.11 -8.26
C PHE A 116 3.53 -5.12 -7.01
N LEU A 117 4.12 -5.56 -5.90
CA LEU A 117 3.45 -5.66 -4.60
C LEU A 117 4.12 -4.68 -3.65
N LEU A 118 3.44 -3.59 -3.32
CA LEU A 118 3.93 -2.64 -2.32
C LEU A 118 3.53 -3.08 -0.92
N ARG A 119 4.18 -2.53 0.09
CA ARG A 119 3.85 -2.84 1.47
C ARG A 119 2.71 -1.95 1.94
N GLY A 120 1.71 -2.54 2.61
CA GLY A 120 0.72 -1.83 3.39
C GLY A 120 1.04 -1.86 4.88
N ASN A 121 0.27 -1.16 5.69
CA ASN A 121 0.50 -1.17 7.13
C ASN A 121 0.08 -2.50 7.77
N HIS A 122 -0.86 -3.23 7.16
CA HIS A 122 -1.29 -4.54 7.61
C HIS A 122 -0.27 -5.65 7.36
N GLU A 123 0.71 -5.45 6.46
CA GLU A 123 1.88 -6.32 6.32
C GLU A 123 2.94 -6.06 7.42
N SER A 124 2.49 -6.10 8.68
CA SER A 124 3.29 -5.92 9.89
C SER A 124 2.89 -6.92 10.98
N LYS A 125 3.84 -7.29 11.85
CA LYS A 125 3.57 -8.25 12.92
C LYS A 125 2.50 -7.73 13.89
N TYR A 126 2.50 -6.44 14.17
CA TYR A 126 1.50 -5.83 15.06
C TYR A 126 0.10 -5.98 14.47
N CYS A 127 -0.13 -5.50 13.25
CA CYS A 127 -1.45 -5.55 12.62
C CYS A 127 -1.95 -6.99 12.52
N THR A 128 -1.13 -7.91 12.00
CA THR A 128 -1.57 -9.29 11.79
C THR A 128 -1.89 -10.05 13.07
N SER A 129 -1.28 -9.66 14.20
CA SER A 129 -1.59 -10.23 15.51
C SER A 129 -2.91 -9.73 16.09
N VAL A 130 -3.36 -8.54 15.67
CA VAL A 130 -4.54 -7.85 16.20
C VAL A 130 -5.76 -8.06 15.30
N TYR A 131 -5.60 -7.98 13.98
CA TYR A 131 -6.69 -7.84 13.01
C TYR A 131 -7.04 -9.12 12.24
N GLY A 132 -6.47 -10.27 12.64
CA GLY A 132 -7.03 -11.58 12.35
C GLY A 132 -6.12 -12.52 11.54
N PHE A 133 -5.14 -12.02 10.80
CA PHE A 133 -4.33 -12.84 9.90
C PHE A 133 -3.53 -13.93 10.63
N GLU A 134 -2.95 -13.64 11.80
CA GLU A 134 -2.27 -14.66 12.59
C GLU A 134 -3.22 -15.80 12.96
N LYS A 135 -4.43 -15.46 13.44
CA LYS A 135 -5.46 -16.45 13.79
C LYS A 135 -5.94 -17.23 12.57
N GLU A 136 -6.09 -16.56 11.42
CA GLU A 136 -6.45 -17.19 10.15
C GLU A 136 -5.43 -18.27 9.76
N VAL A 137 -4.13 -17.94 9.78
CA VAL A 137 -3.06 -18.88 9.44
C VAL A 137 -3.04 -20.07 10.40
N LEU A 138 -3.21 -19.82 11.71
CA LEU A 138 -3.26 -20.90 12.71
C LEU A 138 -4.51 -21.76 12.58
N ALA A 139 -5.66 -21.20 12.18
CA ALA A 139 -6.87 -21.96 11.91
C ALA A 139 -6.70 -22.88 10.69
N LYS A 140 -5.95 -22.42 9.67
CA LYS A 140 -5.72 -23.17 8.43
C LYS A 140 -4.66 -24.28 8.59
N TYR A 141 -3.53 -23.96 9.21
CA TYR A 141 -2.40 -24.89 9.32
C TYR A 141 -2.22 -25.55 10.71
N GLY A 142 -3.05 -25.17 11.67
CA GLY A 142 -3.02 -25.61 13.07
C GLY A 142 -2.09 -24.78 13.96
N ASP A 143 -2.40 -24.68 15.26
CA ASP A 143 -1.60 -23.97 16.28
C ASP A 143 -0.33 -24.74 16.74
N ASN A 144 0.08 -25.72 15.95
CA ASN A 144 1.32 -26.44 16.15
C ASN A 144 2.49 -25.69 15.45
N ASN A 145 3.65 -26.34 15.38
CA ASN A 145 4.83 -25.76 14.73
C ASN A 145 4.60 -25.41 13.25
N ARG A 146 3.61 -26.04 12.59
CA ARG A 146 3.30 -25.83 11.17
C ARG A 146 2.66 -24.46 10.93
N GLY A 147 1.55 -24.14 11.59
CA GLY A 147 0.92 -22.82 11.41
C GLY A 147 1.83 -21.68 11.86
N LYS A 148 2.56 -21.87 12.96
CA LYS A 148 3.57 -20.91 13.42
C LYS A 148 4.70 -20.72 12.40
N HIS A 149 5.08 -21.76 11.66
CA HIS A 149 6.07 -21.67 10.58
C HIS A 149 5.53 -20.87 9.39
N VAL A 150 4.33 -21.22 8.91
CA VAL A 150 3.66 -20.50 7.82
C VAL A 150 3.54 -19.01 8.12
N TYR A 151 3.04 -18.65 9.30
CA TYR A 151 2.91 -17.25 9.71
C TYR A 151 4.26 -16.51 9.75
N ARG A 152 5.29 -17.12 10.35
CA ARG A 152 6.66 -16.55 10.37
C ARG A 152 7.22 -16.35 8.96
N LYS A 153 6.90 -17.22 8.00
CA LYS A 153 7.32 -17.08 6.60
C LYS A 153 6.60 -15.94 5.90
N CYS A 154 5.31 -15.76 6.14
CA CYS A 154 4.57 -14.58 5.66
C CYS A 154 5.20 -13.29 6.20
N LEU A 155 5.45 -13.22 7.51
CA LEU A 155 6.11 -12.08 8.15
C LEU A 155 7.48 -11.77 7.52
N GLY A 156 8.32 -12.78 7.30
CA GLY A 156 9.62 -12.58 6.63
C GLY A 156 9.50 -12.13 5.17
N CYS A 157 8.42 -12.50 4.49
CA CYS A 157 8.12 -12.01 3.14
C CYS A 157 7.70 -10.53 3.15
N PHE A 158 6.90 -10.13 4.15
CA PHE A 158 6.45 -8.74 4.30
C PHE A 158 7.59 -7.73 4.45
N GLU A 159 8.67 -8.11 5.15
CA GLU A 159 9.87 -7.28 5.31
C GLU A 159 10.56 -6.95 3.97
N GLY A 160 10.34 -7.79 2.95
CA GLY A 160 10.91 -7.63 1.62
C GLY A 160 10.10 -6.72 0.69
N LEU A 161 8.82 -6.45 0.99
CA LEU A 161 7.93 -5.67 0.12
C LEU A 161 8.42 -4.22 -0.05
N PRO A 162 8.57 -3.71 -1.29
CA PRO A 162 8.85 -2.30 -1.56
C PRO A 162 7.87 -1.34 -0.86
N LEU A 163 8.32 -0.12 -0.58
CA LEU A 163 7.52 0.88 0.11
C LEU A 163 6.69 1.74 -0.86
N ALA A 164 7.17 1.93 -2.09
CA ALA A 164 6.55 2.80 -3.07
C ALA A 164 6.87 2.36 -4.50
N SER A 165 6.17 2.94 -5.47
CA SER A 165 6.59 2.92 -6.87
C SER A 165 6.50 4.29 -7.55
N ILE A 166 7.25 4.46 -8.65
CA ILE A 166 7.08 5.55 -9.60
C ILE A 166 6.73 4.96 -10.96
N ILE A 167 5.52 5.26 -11.44
CA ILE A 167 5.01 4.81 -12.74
C ILE A 167 5.24 5.92 -13.77
N ALA A 168 5.82 5.54 -14.91
CA ALA A 168 6.12 6.38 -16.06
C ALA A 168 6.88 7.68 -15.71
N GLY A 169 7.65 7.68 -14.62
CA GLY A 169 8.35 8.86 -14.10
C GLY A 169 7.43 10.00 -13.61
N ARG A 170 6.11 9.77 -13.50
CA ARG A 170 5.13 10.84 -13.25
C ARG A 170 4.14 10.55 -12.12
N VAL A 171 3.89 9.29 -11.79
CA VAL A 171 2.92 8.90 -10.76
C VAL A 171 3.64 8.21 -9.62
N TYR A 172 3.57 8.78 -8.42
CA TYR A 172 4.06 8.13 -7.20
C TYR A 172 2.94 7.33 -6.55
N THR A 173 3.24 6.09 -6.17
CA THR A 173 2.30 5.24 -5.42
C THR A 173 2.92 4.79 -4.12
N ALA A 174 2.16 4.85 -3.05
CA ALA A 174 2.51 4.34 -1.73
C ALA A 174 1.23 4.08 -0.94
N HIS A 175 1.25 3.13 -0.01
CA HIS A 175 0.05 2.76 0.72
C HIS A 175 -0.51 3.93 1.57
N GLY A 176 0.33 4.47 2.47
CA GLY A 176 0.09 5.68 3.26
C GLY A 176 0.19 6.94 2.40
N GLY A 177 1.42 7.30 2.03
CA GLY A 177 1.66 8.44 1.15
C GLY A 177 3.03 9.09 1.35
N VAL A 178 3.02 10.36 1.74
CA VAL A 178 4.23 11.18 1.88
C VAL A 178 5.02 10.81 3.15
N PHE A 179 6.26 11.28 3.22
CA PHE A 179 7.19 10.97 4.31
C PHE A 179 8.03 12.17 4.71
N ARG A 180 8.45 12.23 5.99
CA ARG A 180 9.26 13.32 6.51
C ARG A 180 10.74 13.15 6.13
N ASN A 181 11.47 14.26 6.12
CA ASN A 181 12.93 14.22 6.12
C ASN A 181 13.45 13.70 7.46
N ILE A 182 14.58 12.99 7.45
CA ILE A 182 15.20 12.53 8.70
C ILE A 182 16.38 13.48 9.01
N PRO A 183 16.32 14.26 10.10
CA PRO A 183 17.42 15.14 10.46
C PRO A 183 18.71 14.32 10.64
N ALA A 184 19.77 14.72 9.94
CA ALA A 184 21.09 14.16 10.16
C ALA A 184 21.53 14.50 11.59
N THR A 185 21.45 13.53 12.50
CA THR A 185 22.10 13.69 13.80
C THR A 185 23.61 13.59 13.59
N PRO A 186 24.43 14.53 14.12
CA PRO A 186 25.87 14.44 13.99
C PRO A 186 26.36 13.11 14.57
N SER A 187 26.87 12.25 13.70
CA SER A 187 27.53 10.99 14.05
C SER A 187 28.89 11.26 14.69
N LYS A 188 28.95 11.93 15.84
CA LYS A 188 30.12 11.98 16.73
C LYS A 188 29.65 12.21 18.16
N ARG A 189 29.61 11.15 18.98
CA ARG A 189 29.79 11.34 20.44
C ARG A 189 31.22 11.86 20.64
N PRO A 190 31.43 13.08 21.14
CA PRO A 190 32.76 13.49 21.56
C PRO A 190 33.12 12.62 22.78
N LYS A 191 34.20 11.84 22.68
CA LYS A 191 34.82 11.27 23.88
C LYS A 191 35.36 12.44 24.71
N GLY A 192 34.65 12.80 25.78
CA GLY A 192 35.20 13.58 26.89
C GLY A 192 34.54 14.94 27.13
N LYS A 193 33.68 15.01 28.14
CA LYS A 193 33.82 15.80 29.38
C LYS A 193 32.46 15.88 30.08
N LYS A 194 32.41 15.37 31.31
CA LYS A 194 31.24 15.44 32.21
C LYS A 194 30.90 16.90 32.53
N ASN A 195 29.61 17.14 32.73
CA ASN A 195 28.97 18.34 33.27
C ASN A 195 28.82 19.56 32.34
N ARG A 196 27.76 19.52 31.53
CA ARG A 196 26.91 20.69 31.28
C ARG A 196 25.45 20.23 31.31
N LYS A 197 24.64 20.81 32.21
CA LYS A 197 23.19 20.69 32.19
C LYS A 197 22.71 21.22 30.83
N VAL A 198 22.24 20.33 29.96
CA VAL A 198 21.59 20.72 28.73
C VAL A 198 20.16 21.08 29.10
N ILE A 199 19.86 22.38 29.09
CA ILE A 199 18.49 22.87 29.06
C ILE A 199 17.98 22.52 27.65
N VAL A 200 17.20 21.45 27.52
CA VAL A 200 16.51 21.12 26.27
C VAL A 200 15.16 21.81 26.31
N SER A 201 15.16 23.11 25.99
CA SER A 201 13.97 23.79 25.50
C SER A 201 14.27 24.20 24.07
N ALA A 202 14.30 23.22 23.17
CA ALA A 202 14.24 23.47 21.74
C ALA A 202 12.84 23.04 21.32
N GLU A 203 12.04 24.01 20.86
CA GLU A 203 10.84 23.66 20.09
C GLU A 203 11.27 22.70 18.97
N PRO A 204 10.55 21.58 18.77
CA PRO A 204 10.90 20.66 17.70
C PRO A 204 10.87 21.42 16.38
N ALA A 205 11.96 21.31 15.60
CA ALA A 205 12.04 21.93 14.30
C ALA A 205 10.81 21.56 13.45
N PRO A 206 10.27 22.49 12.65
CA PRO A 206 9.11 22.22 11.81
C PRO A 206 9.39 21.02 10.90
N LEU A 207 8.39 20.13 10.79
CA LEU A 207 8.48 18.95 9.92
C LEU A 207 8.56 19.40 8.46
N SER A 208 9.31 18.65 7.65
CA SER A 208 9.42 18.89 6.21
C SER A 208 9.47 17.58 5.44
N LEU A 209 9.13 17.63 4.14
CA LEU A 209 9.08 16.45 3.28
C LEU A 209 10.49 15.89 2.98
N GLY A 210 10.61 14.57 3.03
CA GLY A 210 11.85 13.85 2.70
C GLY A 210 12.21 13.91 1.23
N SER A 211 13.36 13.33 0.87
CA SER A 211 13.86 13.17 -0.49
C SER A 211 13.71 11.73 -0.99
N LEU A 212 13.66 11.51 -2.30
CA LEU A 212 13.69 10.15 -2.87
C LEU A 212 14.97 9.40 -2.49
N GLU A 213 16.10 10.09 -2.31
CA GLU A 213 17.34 9.46 -1.84
C GLU A 213 17.20 8.88 -0.42
N GLU A 214 16.54 9.61 0.47
CA GLU A 214 16.23 9.11 1.82
C GLU A 214 15.27 7.91 1.76
N LEU A 215 14.23 7.96 0.91
CA LEU A 215 13.33 6.83 0.71
C LEU A 215 14.08 5.59 0.20
N LEU A 216 14.97 5.75 -0.77
CA LEU A 216 15.78 4.65 -1.33
C LEU A 216 16.72 4.04 -0.29
N LYS A 217 17.19 4.83 0.68
CA LYS A 217 18.10 4.39 1.76
C LYS A 217 17.37 3.93 3.03
N ALA A 218 16.06 4.12 3.13
CA ALA A 218 15.29 3.74 4.30
C ALA A 218 15.42 2.24 4.60
N ARG A 219 15.49 1.85 5.88
CA ARG A 219 15.57 0.44 6.25
C ARG A 219 14.17 -0.15 6.31
N ARG A 220 13.68 -0.68 5.19
CA ARG A 220 12.35 -1.30 5.10
C ARG A 220 12.23 -2.67 5.77
N THR A 221 13.33 -3.39 5.93
CA THR A 221 13.37 -4.76 6.49
C THR A 221 13.22 -4.74 8.02
N VAL A 222 12.02 -4.36 8.44
CA VAL A 222 11.56 -4.36 9.83
C VAL A 222 10.13 -4.91 9.85
N LEU A 223 9.84 -5.81 10.78
CA LEU A 223 8.50 -6.39 10.95
C LEU A 223 7.45 -5.35 11.33
N ASN A 224 7.83 -4.42 12.21
CA ASN A 224 6.98 -3.30 12.62
C ASN A 224 7.75 -2.01 12.34
N PRO A 225 7.20 -1.11 11.51
CA PRO A 225 7.77 0.22 11.35
C PRO A 225 7.84 0.94 12.71
N PRO A 226 8.97 1.56 13.08
CA PRO A 226 9.08 2.28 14.35
C PRO A 226 8.38 3.64 14.26
N TRP A 227 7.78 4.08 15.37
CA TRP A 227 7.18 5.42 15.52
C TRP A 227 8.18 6.45 16.07
N GLU A 228 9.35 6.02 16.53
CA GLU A 228 10.41 6.88 17.07
C GLU A 228 11.80 6.48 16.56
N GLY A 229 12.79 7.36 16.76
CA GLY A 229 14.17 7.13 16.36
C GLY A 229 14.47 7.59 14.93
N GLN A 230 15.37 6.88 14.25
CA GLN A 230 15.98 7.33 12.98
C GLN A 230 15.45 6.60 11.74
N ASN A 231 14.54 5.63 11.87
CA ASN A 231 14.01 4.85 10.74
C ASN A 231 12.50 5.11 10.57
N LEU A 232 12.11 6.38 10.50
CA LEU A 232 10.71 6.80 10.51
C LEU A 232 10.03 6.70 9.14
N ILE A 233 10.79 6.76 8.04
CA ILE A 233 10.24 6.76 6.67
C ILE A 233 9.32 5.56 6.41
N PRO A 234 9.66 4.30 6.76
CA PRO A 234 8.72 3.19 6.58
C PRO A 234 7.40 3.41 7.34
N GLY A 235 7.43 4.03 8.51
CA GLY A 235 6.21 4.36 9.25
C GLY A 235 5.38 5.40 8.51
N ASP A 236 6.00 6.48 8.05
CA ASP A 236 5.31 7.55 7.33
C ASP A 236 4.70 7.08 6.00
N VAL A 237 5.47 6.33 5.20
CA VAL A 237 5.01 5.82 3.90
C VAL A 237 3.81 4.88 4.05
N LEU A 238 3.68 4.19 5.19
CA LEU A 238 2.64 3.20 5.44
C LEU A 238 1.43 3.74 6.23
N TRP A 239 1.56 4.84 6.99
CA TRP A 239 0.53 5.27 7.94
C TRP A 239 0.12 6.75 7.85
N SER A 240 0.72 7.52 6.95
CA SER A 240 0.32 8.91 6.80
C SER A 240 -1.05 9.03 6.14
N ASP A 241 -1.80 10.09 6.46
CA ASP A 241 -3.10 10.41 5.88
C ASP A 241 -3.17 11.87 5.36
N PRO A 242 -3.91 12.14 4.27
CA PRO A 242 -4.12 13.51 3.77
C PRO A 242 -5.07 14.32 4.65
N SER A 243 -4.92 15.63 4.64
CA SER A 243 -5.73 16.57 5.42
C SER A 243 -6.10 17.76 4.56
N MET A 244 -7.29 18.32 4.74
CA MET A 244 -7.65 19.59 4.08
C MET A 244 -6.93 20.80 4.70
N LYS A 245 -6.34 20.65 5.88
CA LYS A 245 -5.60 21.72 6.56
C LYS A 245 -4.15 21.78 6.01
N PRO A 246 -3.66 22.95 5.58
CA PRO A 246 -2.27 23.11 5.16
C PRO A 246 -1.25 22.73 6.25
N GLY A 247 -0.08 22.29 5.80
CA GLY A 247 1.08 21.95 6.62
C GLY A 247 1.29 20.45 6.81
N LEU A 248 2.37 20.13 7.53
CA LEU A 248 2.78 18.77 7.85
C LEU A 248 2.83 18.60 9.37
N SER A 249 2.12 17.60 9.91
CA SER A 249 2.06 17.33 11.35
C SER A 249 2.11 15.84 11.66
N PRO A 250 2.48 15.43 12.89
CA PRO A 250 2.33 14.03 13.31
C PRO A 250 0.88 13.56 13.22
N ASN A 251 0.66 12.30 12.83
CA ASN A 251 -0.67 11.68 12.87
C ASN A 251 -0.94 11.08 14.25
N ASN A 252 -1.51 11.89 15.14
CA ASN A 252 -1.82 11.47 16.51
C ASN A 252 -2.97 10.45 16.58
N GLU A 253 -3.86 10.45 15.58
CA GLU A 253 -5.00 9.50 15.54
C GLU A 253 -4.52 8.07 15.27
N ARG A 254 -3.57 7.91 14.33
CA ARG A 254 -2.91 6.62 14.06
C ARG A 254 -1.83 6.27 15.09
N GLY A 255 -1.26 7.27 15.75
CA GLY A 255 -0.11 7.12 16.67
C GLY A 255 1.24 6.91 15.95
N ILE A 256 1.25 6.94 14.62
CA ILE A 256 2.41 6.82 13.74
C ILE A 256 2.09 7.50 12.40
N GLY A 257 3.11 7.97 11.67
CA GLY A 257 2.94 8.64 10.39
C GLY A 257 2.64 10.14 10.52
N LEU A 258 2.10 10.71 9.45
CA LEU A 258 1.90 12.14 9.27
C LEU A 258 0.47 12.48 8.82
N LEU A 259 0.02 13.68 9.13
CA LEU A 259 -1.07 14.36 8.43
C LEU A 259 -0.45 15.41 7.51
N TRP A 260 -0.88 15.48 6.24
CA TRP A 260 -0.34 16.44 5.28
C TRP A 260 -1.43 17.18 4.49
N GLY A 261 -1.22 18.48 4.31
CA GLY A 261 -2.12 19.36 3.59
C GLY A 261 -1.96 19.36 2.05
N PRO A 262 -2.82 20.13 1.35
CA PRO A 262 -2.67 20.34 -0.10
C PRO A 262 -1.35 21.02 -0.48
N ASP A 263 -0.84 21.92 0.36
CA ASP A 263 0.47 22.56 0.18
C ASP A 263 1.63 21.54 0.17
N CYS A 264 1.58 20.55 1.06
CA CYS A 264 2.56 19.46 1.07
C CYS A 264 2.43 18.57 -0.17
N THR A 265 1.22 18.39 -0.70
CA THR A 265 1.01 17.65 -1.95
C THR A 265 1.62 18.39 -3.13
N GLU A 266 1.37 19.69 -3.22
CA GLU A 266 1.97 20.56 -4.23
C GLU A 266 3.50 20.53 -4.18
N ASP A 267 4.08 20.69 -2.99
CA ASP A 267 5.53 20.67 -2.79
C ASP A 267 6.13 19.31 -3.14
N PHE A 268 5.47 18.21 -2.77
CA PHE A 268 5.93 16.86 -3.10
C PHE A 268 5.94 16.63 -4.62
N LEU A 269 4.84 16.97 -5.30
CA LEU A 269 4.71 16.82 -6.75
C LEU A 269 5.76 17.66 -7.49
N LYS A 270 5.93 18.93 -7.11
CA LYS A 270 6.96 19.82 -7.67
C LYS A 270 8.37 19.27 -7.45
N LYS A 271 8.70 18.93 -6.20
CA LYS A 271 10.04 18.48 -5.79
C LYS A 271 10.50 17.27 -6.59
N PHE A 272 9.59 16.37 -6.94
CA PHE A 272 9.90 15.15 -7.66
C PHE A 272 9.46 15.16 -9.14
N SER A 273 9.01 16.31 -9.67
CA SER A 273 8.52 16.47 -11.05
C SER A 273 7.39 15.48 -11.43
N LEU A 274 6.57 15.13 -10.44
CA LEU A 274 5.42 14.23 -10.55
C LEU A 274 4.15 15.00 -10.90
N LYS A 275 3.12 14.26 -11.30
CA LYS A 275 1.78 14.78 -11.62
C LYS A 275 0.67 14.16 -10.78
N LEU A 276 0.94 13.03 -10.14
CA LEU A 276 -0.06 12.31 -9.37
C LEU A 276 0.58 11.56 -8.21
N ILE A 277 -0.08 11.62 -7.05
CA ILE A 277 0.11 10.67 -5.96
C ILE A 277 -1.12 9.77 -5.93
N ILE A 278 -0.93 8.45 -5.95
CA ILE A 278 -1.99 7.48 -5.67
C ILE A 278 -1.65 6.79 -4.34
N ARG A 279 -2.60 6.81 -3.42
CA ARG A 279 -2.50 6.15 -2.12
C ARG A 279 -3.71 5.24 -1.84
N SER A 280 -3.71 4.54 -0.71
CA SER A 280 -4.81 3.62 -0.32
C SER A 280 -5.21 3.76 1.17
N HIS A 281 -5.22 2.73 2.02
CA HIS A 281 -5.35 2.77 3.51
C HIS A 281 -6.65 3.29 4.14
N GLU A 282 -7.34 4.25 3.51
CA GLU A 282 -8.56 4.87 4.06
C GLU A 282 -9.79 4.36 3.31
N GLY A 283 -10.38 3.28 3.82
CA GLY A 283 -11.66 2.75 3.34
C GLY A 283 -12.89 3.54 3.84
N PRO A 284 -14.11 3.09 3.48
CA PRO A 284 -15.36 3.76 3.85
C PRO A 284 -15.48 4.07 5.35
N ASP A 285 -15.15 3.12 6.22
CA ASP A 285 -15.24 3.23 7.69
C ASP A 285 -14.33 4.31 8.30
N ALA A 286 -13.22 4.62 7.65
CA ALA A 286 -12.33 5.71 8.00
C ALA A 286 -12.85 7.03 7.42
N ARG A 287 -13.23 7.02 6.14
CA ARG A 287 -13.62 8.22 5.37
C ARG A 287 -14.91 8.86 5.87
N GLU A 288 -15.86 8.08 6.39
CA GLU A 288 -17.05 8.60 7.08
C GLU A 288 -16.72 9.56 8.24
N LYS A 289 -15.54 9.42 8.85
CA LYS A 289 -15.09 10.24 9.99
C LYS A 289 -14.26 11.45 9.56
N ARG A 290 -13.94 11.57 8.27
CA ARG A 290 -13.03 12.60 7.72
C ARG A 290 -13.81 13.78 7.15
N SER A 291 -14.15 14.73 8.00
CA SER A 291 -14.82 15.96 7.56
C SER A 291 -14.00 16.71 6.49
N GLY A 292 -14.64 17.00 5.35
CA GLY A 292 -14.05 17.73 4.23
C GLY A 292 -13.33 16.87 3.19
N LEU A 293 -13.20 15.55 3.41
CA LEU A 293 -12.70 14.59 2.42
C LEU A 293 -13.87 13.76 1.87
N GLY A 294 -13.79 13.34 0.60
CA GLY A 294 -14.86 12.57 -0.06
C GLY A 294 -15.06 11.16 0.53
N GLY A 295 -16.27 10.60 0.38
CA GLY A 295 -16.55 9.18 0.71
C GLY A 295 -15.97 8.20 -0.31
N MET A 296 -15.95 6.91 0.00
CA MET A 296 -15.34 5.85 -0.84
C MET A 296 -16.35 5.07 -1.68
N ASP A 297 -17.51 5.68 -1.97
CA ASP A 297 -18.62 5.00 -2.64
C ASP A 297 -18.26 4.52 -4.06
N GLU A 298 -17.34 5.23 -4.74
CA GLU A 298 -16.84 4.90 -6.08
C GLU A 298 -15.55 4.05 -6.05
N GLY A 299 -15.10 3.59 -4.87
CA GLY A 299 -13.83 2.89 -4.71
C GLY A 299 -12.57 3.78 -4.83
N TYR A 300 -12.73 5.09 -5.09
CA TYR A 300 -11.66 6.06 -5.05
C TYR A 300 -12.16 7.48 -4.76
N THR A 301 -11.24 8.37 -4.37
CA THR A 301 -11.48 9.80 -4.18
C THR A 301 -10.33 10.66 -4.67
N ILE A 302 -10.63 11.86 -5.15
CA ILE A 302 -9.63 12.91 -5.38
C ILE A 302 -9.56 13.77 -4.12
N ASP A 303 -8.48 13.63 -3.36
CA ASP A 303 -8.34 14.27 -2.06
C ASP A 303 -7.79 15.68 -2.17
N HIS A 304 -6.78 15.89 -3.02
CA HIS A 304 -6.23 17.21 -3.28
C HIS A 304 -6.13 17.46 -4.79
N VAL A 305 -6.54 18.65 -5.21
CA VAL A 305 -6.26 19.21 -6.53
C VAL A 305 -5.35 20.41 -6.32
N VAL A 306 -4.15 20.35 -6.90
CA VAL A 306 -3.10 21.36 -6.72
C VAL A 306 -2.51 21.75 -8.07
N PRO A 307 -1.84 22.90 -8.22
CA PRO A 307 -1.33 23.35 -9.52
C PRO A 307 -0.45 22.33 -10.25
N SER A 308 0.33 21.53 -9.52
CA SER A 308 1.23 20.54 -10.12
C SER A 308 0.56 19.19 -10.42
N GLY A 309 -0.66 18.95 -9.93
CA GLY A 309 -1.36 17.68 -10.14
C GLY A 309 -2.40 17.34 -9.09
N LYS A 310 -2.54 16.05 -8.80
CA LYS A 310 -3.59 15.54 -7.89
C LYS A 310 -3.05 14.55 -6.86
N LEU A 311 -3.80 14.38 -5.78
CA LEU A 311 -3.72 13.25 -4.86
C LEU A 311 -5.01 12.44 -4.98
N ILE A 312 -4.88 11.13 -5.20
CA ILE A 312 -6.00 10.20 -5.27
C ILE A 312 -5.82 9.12 -4.20
N THR A 313 -6.91 8.77 -3.53
CA THR A 313 -6.99 7.59 -2.66
C THR A 313 -7.84 6.53 -3.35
N VAL A 314 -7.32 5.32 -3.50
CA VAL A 314 -7.98 4.15 -4.11
C VAL A 314 -8.15 3.05 -3.08
N PHE A 315 -9.32 2.43 -3.04
CA PHE A 315 -9.69 1.35 -2.13
C PHE A 315 -10.41 0.23 -2.89
N SER A 316 -9.90 -0.99 -2.85
CA SER A 316 -10.32 -2.09 -3.74
C SER A 316 -10.98 -3.25 -2.99
N ALA A 317 -11.49 -3.00 -1.79
CA ALA A 317 -12.28 -3.93 -1.00
C ALA A 317 -13.75 -3.45 -0.95
N PRO A 318 -14.63 -3.92 -1.85
CA PRO A 318 -16.04 -3.53 -1.85
C PRO A 318 -16.78 -4.08 -0.62
N ASP A 319 -17.91 -3.45 -0.27
CA ASP A 319 -18.75 -3.83 0.88
C ASP A 319 -17.97 -3.87 2.22
N TYR A 320 -17.00 -2.95 2.38
CA TYR A 320 -16.09 -2.94 3.53
C TYR A 320 -16.65 -2.18 4.75
N PRO A 321 -16.48 -2.70 5.99
CA PRO A 321 -15.86 -3.99 6.31
C PRO A 321 -16.78 -5.19 5.97
N GLN A 322 -16.19 -6.26 5.40
CA GLN A 322 -16.93 -7.43 4.86
C GLN A 322 -17.90 -8.11 5.84
N PHE A 323 -17.68 -7.98 7.15
CA PHE A 323 -18.52 -8.55 8.19
C PHE A 323 -19.13 -7.44 9.05
N GLN A 324 -20.02 -6.63 8.47
CA GLN A 324 -20.82 -5.68 9.25
C GLN A 324 -21.81 -6.46 10.13
N ALA A 325 -21.77 -6.21 11.44
CA ALA A 325 -22.79 -6.68 12.35
C ALA A 325 -23.96 -5.68 12.33
N THR A 326 -24.89 -5.82 11.38
CA THR A 326 -26.18 -5.11 11.42
C THR A 326 -27.31 -6.11 11.22
N GLU A 327 -28.35 -5.98 12.05
CA GLU A 327 -29.62 -6.71 11.87
C GLU A 327 -30.34 -6.32 10.57
N ASP A 328 -29.91 -5.22 9.95
CA ASP A 328 -30.27 -4.83 8.60
C ASP A 328 -29.17 -5.31 7.63
N SER A 329 -29.32 -6.54 7.14
CA SER A 329 -28.64 -6.94 5.92
C SER A 329 -29.24 -6.11 4.79
N PHE A 330 -28.51 -5.12 4.26
CA PHE A 330 -28.91 -4.44 3.04
C PHE A 330 -29.11 -5.52 1.97
N GLU A 331 -30.34 -5.67 1.49
CA GLU A 331 -30.60 -6.45 0.28
C GLU A 331 -29.69 -5.88 -0.80
N ALA A 332 -28.77 -6.71 -1.31
CA ALA A 332 -27.86 -6.30 -2.37
C ALA A 332 -28.70 -5.77 -3.54
N ILE A 333 -28.59 -4.47 -3.83
CA ILE A 333 -29.27 -3.86 -4.97
C ILE A 333 -28.79 -4.61 -6.21
N THR A 334 -29.73 -5.27 -6.89
CA THR A 334 -29.49 -5.98 -8.14
C THR A 334 -30.23 -5.25 -9.27
N PRO A 335 -29.53 -4.87 -10.36
CA PRO A 335 -28.09 -5.01 -10.59
C PRO A 335 -27.26 -4.04 -9.73
N ARG A 336 -26.09 -4.49 -9.26
CA ARG A 336 -25.13 -3.61 -8.58
C ARG A 336 -24.79 -2.44 -9.52
N PRO A 337 -24.68 -1.19 -9.03
CA PRO A 337 -24.13 -0.10 -9.82
C PRO A 337 -22.78 -0.53 -10.40
N LYS A 338 -22.55 -0.24 -11.69
CA LYS A 338 -21.23 -0.44 -12.30
C LYS A 338 -20.30 0.62 -11.71
N VAL A 339 -19.41 0.20 -10.82
CA VAL A 339 -18.32 1.00 -10.28
C VAL A 339 -17.02 0.35 -10.77
N ASN A 340 -16.10 1.15 -11.32
CA ASN A 340 -14.80 0.64 -11.75
C ASN A 340 -13.94 0.40 -10.50
N PRO A 341 -13.52 -0.85 -10.19
CA PRO A 341 -12.80 -1.16 -8.96
C PRO A 341 -11.32 -0.73 -8.98
N TYR A 342 -10.92 -0.03 -10.04
CA TYR A 342 -9.58 0.47 -10.30
C TYR A 342 -9.66 1.81 -11.02
N TYR A 343 -8.65 2.64 -10.82
CA TYR A 343 -8.51 3.91 -11.53
C TYR A 343 -7.78 3.68 -12.86
N ASP A 344 -8.39 4.07 -13.97
CA ASP A 344 -7.74 4.14 -15.28
C ASP A 344 -7.18 5.55 -15.50
N PHE A 345 -5.89 5.65 -15.80
CA PHE A 345 -5.16 6.91 -15.85
C PHE A 345 -5.44 7.70 -17.15
N GLU A 346 -5.97 7.06 -18.19
CA GLU A 346 -6.16 7.68 -19.51
C GLU A 346 -7.33 8.68 -19.53
N ASP A 347 -8.39 8.47 -18.75
CA ASP A 347 -9.63 9.26 -18.82
C ASP A 347 -9.58 10.63 -18.13
N VAL A 348 -8.47 11.00 -17.47
CA VAL A 348 -8.38 12.23 -16.65
C VAL A 348 -7.34 13.21 -17.16
N ILE A 349 -6.76 12.94 -18.33
CA ILE A 349 -5.80 13.83 -19.01
C ILE A 349 -6.45 14.73 -20.07
N ASP A 350 -7.74 14.53 -20.42
CA ASP A 350 -8.42 15.43 -21.36
C ASP A 350 -9.40 16.39 -20.67
N SER A 351 -8.93 17.61 -20.42
CA SER A 351 -9.50 18.82 -21.02
C SER A 351 -8.69 20.06 -20.61
N ASP A 352 -8.18 20.72 -21.64
CA ASP A 352 -7.73 22.12 -21.70
C ASP A 352 -6.38 22.49 -21.08
N GLU A 353 -5.31 22.22 -21.85
CA GLU A 353 -4.40 23.28 -22.33
C GLU A 353 -3.59 22.72 -23.52
N GLU A 354 -3.83 23.25 -24.72
CA GLU A 354 -2.96 23.05 -25.89
C GLU A 354 -1.52 23.40 -25.51
N LEU A 355 -0.69 22.37 -25.31
CA LEU A 355 0.75 22.49 -25.36
C LEU A 355 1.15 22.86 -26.78
N ASP A 356 1.27 24.16 -27.06
CA ASP A 356 1.81 24.70 -28.30
C ASP A 356 3.30 24.31 -28.43
N LEU A 357 3.52 23.13 -29.02
CA LEU A 357 4.82 22.50 -29.25
C LEU A 357 5.73 23.28 -30.23
N LYS A 358 5.30 24.45 -30.74
CA LYS A 358 6.13 25.27 -31.64
C LYS A 358 6.99 26.34 -30.97
N LYS A 359 6.91 26.53 -29.65
CA LYS A 359 7.76 27.50 -28.92
C LYS A 359 8.96 26.93 -28.15
N MET A 360 9.24 25.63 -28.28
CA MET A 360 10.38 24.99 -27.58
C MET A 360 11.61 24.74 -28.45
N VAL A 361 11.68 25.35 -29.64
CA VAL A 361 12.88 25.38 -30.47
C VAL A 361 13.15 26.83 -30.91
N GLU A 362 13.56 27.67 -29.95
CA GLU A 362 14.46 28.80 -30.13
C GLU A 362 15.02 29.28 -28.78
#